data_AF-A0A951R6X9-F1
#
_entry.id   AF-A0A951R6X9-F1
#
_cell.length_a   1.000
_cell.length_b   1.000
_cell.length_c   1.000
_cell.angle_alpha   90.00
_cell.angle_beta   90.00
_cell.angle_gamma   90.00
#
_symmetry.space_group_name_H-M   'P 1'
#
loop_
_entity.id
_entity.type
_entity.pdbx_description
1 polymer ?
#
loop_
_entity_poly.entity_id
_entity_poly.type
_entity_poly.pdbx_seq_one_letter_code
_entity_poly.pdbx_strand_id
1 'polypeptide(L)'
;SADLGSVYNDGNVHYIEVLFRVLRNGWNKDRIGSHIVRNNTIFNCEQAGICGTMGAAFSTIENNHIYNIWTKRQFGGDEIGGIKLHAPVDVLIRNNRIHNSARGLWLDWMTQGTRVSGNLLYDNDRVDVYFEVNHGPFVADNNVLLSPNALITRSQGGAFIHNLFGGMVITRPDHNRFTPYFLAHSTDVAGLSIILGGDDRYFNNIFIGKNDDKHGLTGYDNTRLPNHMEGNVYYRGALPSIHDKHSLICSEHDPDIVLQDDGKHVILQFTCEPHLVNKAVRSVTGDMLGNARIPKAPFVNPDGCSLIIDKDYFGNERTPDGNRAGPFQDVRSARISFLLW
;
A
#
# COMPACT_ATOMS: atom_id res chain seq x y z
N SER A 1 14.99 20.66 10.11
CA SER A 1 13.56 20.76 9.75
C SER A 1 13.19 22.23 9.66
N ALA A 2 12.04 22.58 9.08
CA ALA A 2 11.56 23.96 8.99
C ALA A 2 11.25 24.61 10.36
N ASP A 3 11.44 23.90 11.47
CA ASP A 3 10.95 24.30 12.80
C ASP A 3 12.05 24.66 13.81
N LEU A 4 13.20 25.12 13.33
CA LEU A 4 14.23 25.70 14.21
C LEU A 4 13.80 27.11 14.64
N GLY A 5 12.97 27.23 15.67
CA GLY A 5 12.77 28.50 16.38
C GLY A 5 11.47 28.71 17.16
N SER A 6 10.47 27.84 17.03
CA SER A 6 9.21 27.99 17.77
C SER A 6 8.69 26.62 18.20
N VAL A 7 8.73 26.35 19.50
CA VAL A 7 8.05 25.18 20.11
C VAL A 7 6.53 25.23 19.84
N TYR A 8 5.99 26.40 19.47
CA TYR A 8 4.58 26.61 19.11
C TYR A 8 4.26 26.31 17.63
N ASN A 9 5.25 26.00 16.79
CA ASN A 9 5.07 25.71 15.35
C ASN A 9 5.39 24.25 14.98
N ASP A 10 5.44 23.31 15.92
CA ASP A 10 5.57 21.90 15.56
C ASP A 10 4.25 21.42 14.92
N GLY A 11 4.28 21.26 13.59
CA GLY A 11 3.14 20.76 12.82
C GLY A 11 2.61 19.42 13.34
N ASN A 12 3.45 18.57 13.94
CA ASN A 12 3.03 17.28 14.47
C ASN A 12 2.17 17.44 15.73
N VAL A 13 2.61 18.27 16.69
CA VAL A 13 1.85 18.56 17.92
C VAL A 13 0.54 19.26 17.56
N HIS A 14 0.61 20.25 16.67
CA HIS A 14 -0.58 20.95 16.21
C HIS A 14 -1.59 20.00 15.56
N TYR A 15 -1.14 19.04 14.76
CA TYR A 15 -2.00 18.07 14.11
C TYR A 15 -2.73 17.16 15.12
N ILE A 16 -2.08 16.77 16.21
CA ILE A 16 -2.73 16.04 17.32
C ILE A 16 -3.80 16.90 18.00
N GLU A 17 -3.56 18.19 18.20
CA GLU A 17 -4.57 19.10 18.76
C GLU A 17 -5.79 19.26 17.82
N VAL A 18 -5.55 19.32 16.51
CA VAL A 18 -6.61 19.37 15.49
C VAL A 18 -7.46 18.10 15.56
N LEU A 19 -6.85 16.91 15.69
CA LEU A 19 -7.58 15.66 15.89
C LEU A 19 -8.56 15.76 17.07
N PHE A 20 -8.09 16.15 18.25
CA PHE A 20 -8.98 16.26 19.43
C PHE A 20 -10.02 17.38 19.30
N ARG A 21 -9.78 18.39 18.46
CA ARG A 21 -10.76 19.42 18.14
C ARG A 21 -11.86 18.87 17.23
N VAL A 22 -11.51 18.13 16.17
CA VAL A 22 -12.52 17.56 15.27
C VAL A 22 -13.35 16.46 15.96
N LEU A 23 -12.74 15.67 16.85
CA LEU A 23 -13.48 14.71 17.69
C LEU A 23 -14.54 15.41 18.56
N ARG A 24 -14.17 16.51 19.23
CA ARG A 24 -15.10 17.34 20.01
C ARG A 24 -16.20 17.98 19.16
N ASN A 25 -15.95 18.18 17.87
CA ASN A 25 -16.92 18.68 16.90
C ASN A 25 -17.69 17.57 16.16
N GLY A 26 -17.62 16.33 16.64
CA GLY A 26 -18.44 15.23 16.13
C GLY A 26 -17.87 14.52 14.90
N TRP A 27 -16.54 14.46 14.75
CA TRP A 27 -15.91 13.53 13.81
C TRP A 27 -16.10 12.08 14.28
N ASN A 28 -17.09 11.42 13.70
CA ASN A 28 -17.42 10.01 13.92
C ASN A 28 -18.12 9.43 12.69
N LYS A 29 -18.25 8.10 12.67
CA LYS A 29 -18.82 7.32 11.55
C LYS A 29 -20.24 7.76 11.17
N ASP A 30 -21.05 8.19 12.14
CA ASP A 30 -22.44 8.60 11.92
C ASP A 30 -22.58 9.96 11.22
N ARG A 31 -21.52 10.78 11.22
CA ARG A 31 -21.60 12.18 10.79
C ARG A 31 -20.68 12.55 9.63
N ILE A 32 -19.48 11.97 9.57
CA ILE A 32 -18.43 12.42 8.66
C ILE A 32 -17.82 11.23 7.92
N GLY A 33 -17.55 11.40 6.63
CA GLY A 33 -16.97 10.38 5.79
C GLY A 33 -18.02 9.55 5.07
N SER A 34 -17.75 8.26 4.87
CA SER A 34 -18.59 7.36 4.09
C SER A 34 -18.90 7.88 2.68
N HIS A 35 -17.97 8.61 2.08
CA HIS A 35 -18.09 9.15 0.73
C HIS A 35 -17.80 8.07 -0.32
N ILE A 36 -18.26 8.30 -1.55
CA ILE A 36 -17.91 7.48 -2.70
C ILE A 36 -17.34 8.41 -3.78
N VAL A 37 -16.07 8.21 -4.14
CA VAL A 37 -15.41 8.88 -5.26
C VAL A 37 -15.10 7.84 -6.32
N ARG A 38 -15.87 7.83 -7.41
CA ARG A 38 -15.72 6.80 -8.44
C ARG A 38 -15.97 7.23 -9.87
N ASN A 39 -15.32 6.52 -10.80
CA ASN A 39 -15.47 6.68 -12.25
C ASN A 39 -15.10 8.11 -12.73
N ASN A 40 -14.07 8.70 -12.13
CA ASN A 40 -13.60 10.04 -12.48
C ASN A 40 -12.26 9.98 -13.22
N THR A 41 -11.99 11.00 -14.02
CA THR A 41 -10.67 11.31 -14.56
C THR A 41 -10.20 12.63 -13.93
N ILE A 42 -9.12 12.60 -13.15
CA ILE A 42 -8.61 13.75 -12.39
C ILE A 42 -7.17 14.02 -12.80
N PHE A 43 -6.88 15.19 -13.34
CA PHE A 43 -5.55 15.47 -13.88
C PHE A 43 -5.18 16.95 -13.92
N ASN A 44 -3.88 17.22 -14.10
CA ASN A 44 -3.29 18.56 -14.15
C ASN A 44 -3.54 19.39 -12.87
N CYS A 45 -3.51 18.73 -11.72
CA CYS A 45 -3.52 19.38 -10.40
C CYS A 45 -2.08 19.47 -9.86
N GLU A 46 -1.71 20.53 -9.14
CA GLU A 46 -0.31 20.69 -8.68
C GLU A 46 -0.07 20.24 -7.23
N GLN A 47 -1.12 20.04 -6.43
CA GLN A 47 -0.99 19.49 -5.06
C GLN A 47 -1.42 18.03 -5.01
N ALA A 48 -2.70 17.76 -5.27
CA ALA A 48 -3.24 16.41 -5.27
C ALA A 48 -4.42 16.25 -6.23
N GLY A 49 -4.68 15.02 -6.68
CA GLY A 49 -5.94 14.67 -7.34
C GLY A 49 -7.07 14.52 -6.32
N ILE A 50 -6.81 13.79 -5.22
CA ILE A 50 -7.70 13.67 -4.08
C ILE A 50 -6.89 13.96 -2.80
N CYS A 51 -7.35 14.91 -1.99
CA CYS A 51 -6.75 15.19 -0.68
C CYS A 51 -7.78 15.15 0.45
N GLY A 52 -7.32 14.86 1.67
CA GLY A 52 -8.19 14.87 2.84
C GLY A 52 -7.45 14.70 4.17
N THR A 53 -8.00 15.29 5.22
CA THR A 53 -7.60 15.08 6.62
C THR A 53 -8.86 14.77 7.42
N MET A 54 -8.94 13.58 8.01
CA MET A 54 -10.08 13.02 8.78
C MET A 54 -11.40 12.81 8.00
N GLY A 55 -11.78 13.73 7.11
CA GLY A 55 -13.06 13.75 6.41
C GLY A 55 -13.29 12.58 5.45
N ALA A 56 -12.24 11.85 5.09
CA ALA A 56 -12.35 10.70 4.20
C ALA A 56 -12.62 9.37 4.92
N ALA A 57 -12.67 9.31 6.25
CA ALA A 57 -12.93 8.07 6.99
C ALA A 57 -14.14 7.29 6.43
N PHE A 58 -14.04 5.96 6.41
CA PHE A 58 -15.09 5.03 5.96
C PHE A 58 -15.47 5.15 4.46
N SER A 59 -14.73 5.93 3.68
CA SER A 59 -15.06 6.19 2.28
C SER A 59 -14.57 5.10 1.33
N THR A 60 -15.14 5.07 0.13
CA THR A 60 -14.66 4.27 -1.01
C THR A 60 -14.15 5.17 -2.11
N ILE A 61 -12.93 4.92 -2.57
CA ILE A 61 -12.29 5.58 -3.73
C ILE A 61 -11.99 4.51 -4.76
N GLU A 62 -12.77 4.46 -5.84
CA GLU A 62 -12.69 3.36 -6.79
C GLU A 62 -12.79 3.76 -8.26
N ASN A 63 -12.14 3.02 -9.15
CA ASN A 63 -12.29 3.19 -10.60
C ASN A 63 -11.99 4.62 -11.08
N ASN A 64 -11.01 5.30 -10.48
CA ASN A 64 -10.57 6.62 -10.92
C ASN A 64 -9.28 6.52 -11.74
N HIS A 65 -9.16 7.38 -12.75
CA HIS A 65 -7.92 7.61 -13.49
C HIS A 65 -7.32 8.95 -13.07
N ILE A 66 -6.21 8.91 -12.34
CA ILE A 66 -5.56 10.08 -11.74
C ILE A 66 -4.16 10.25 -12.34
N TYR A 67 -3.87 11.39 -12.95
CA TYR A 67 -2.57 11.58 -13.60
C TYR A 67 -2.13 13.04 -13.72
N ASN A 68 -0.86 13.26 -14.09
CA ASN A 68 -0.26 14.59 -14.22
C ASN A 68 -0.41 15.44 -12.95
N ILE A 69 -0.05 14.87 -11.80
CA ILE A 69 -0.14 15.56 -10.51
C ILE A 69 1.24 16.10 -10.14
N TRP A 70 1.33 17.43 -9.97
CA TRP A 70 2.58 18.16 -9.71
C TRP A 70 3.59 18.13 -10.88
N THR A 71 3.10 18.32 -12.11
CA THR A 71 3.98 18.25 -13.30
C THR A 71 4.71 19.56 -13.56
N LYS A 72 4.12 20.71 -13.21
CA LYS A 72 4.76 22.02 -13.38
C LYS A 72 5.76 22.33 -12.28
N ARG A 73 5.58 21.74 -11.09
CA ARG A 73 6.50 21.88 -9.93
C ARG A 73 6.70 23.34 -9.51
N GLN A 74 5.62 24.13 -9.57
CA GLN A 74 5.68 25.57 -9.26
C GLN A 74 5.88 25.85 -7.76
N PHE A 75 5.55 24.88 -6.90
CA PHE A 75 5.83 24.86 -5.47
C PHE A 75 6.22 23.45 -5.05
N GLY A 76 6.83 23.31 -3.88
CA GLY A 76 7.11 22.01 -3.26
C GLY A 76 6.48 21.91 -1.88
N GLY A 77 6.47 20.72 -1.31
CA GLY A 77 5.97 20.52 0.06
C GLY A 77 5.66 19.05 0.33
N ASP A 78 5.45 18.76 1.61
CA ASP A 78 5.10 17.43 2.10
C ASP A 78 3.59 17.18 2.05
N GLU A 79 2.90 17.66 1.02
CA GLU A 79 1.44 17.49 0.84
C GLU A 79 1.06 17.09 -0.60
N ILE A 80 2.03 16.56 -1.35
CA ILE A 80 1.92 16.36 -2.79
C ILE A 80 1.86 14.86 -3.14
N GLY A 81 0.79 14.45 -3.83
CA GLY A 81 0.57 13.10 -4.33
C GLY A 81 -0.76 12.94 -5.07
N GLY A 82 -0.91 11.91 -5.91
CA GLY A 82 -2.14 11.65 -6.66
C GLY A 82 -3.35 11.54 -5.74
N ILE A 83 -3.22 10.71 -4.70
CA ILE A 83 -4.12 10.69 -3.55
C ILE A 83 -3.28 10.91 -2.29
N LYS A 84 -3.61 11.91 -1.46
CA LYS A 84 -3.03 12.07 -0.12
C LYS A 84 -4.12 12.13 0.94
N LEU A 85 -4.15 11.16 1.85
CA LEU A 85 -5.13 11.11 2.93
C LEU A 85 -4.46 10.99 4.28
N HIS A 86 -5.01 11.70 5.26
CA HIS A 86 -4.71 11.52 6.67
C HIS A 86 -5.93 11.03 7.43
N ALA A 87 -5.71 10.10 8.37
CA ALA A 87 -6.76 9.33 9.04
C ALA A 87 -7.80 8.69 8.09
N PRO A 88 -7.36 7.94 7.06
CA PRO A 88 -8.25 7.20 6.16
C PRO A 88 -8.80 5.92 6.83
N VAL A 89 -9.41 6.06 8.01
CA VAL A 89 -9.95 4.93 8.81
C VAL A 89 -10.94 4.13 7.98
N ASP A 90 -10.77 2.81 7.88
CA ASP A 90 -11.64 1.90 7.09
C ASP A 90 -11.89 2.35 5.63
N VAL A 91 -10.99 3.15 5.03
CA VAL A 91 -11.13 3.57 3.63
C VAL A 91 -10.79 2.42 2.69
N LEU A 92 -11.63 2.20 1.69
CA LEU A 92 -11.35 1.30 0.58
C LEU A 92 -10.85 2.10 -0.63
N ILE A 93 -9.61 1.88 -1.04
CA ILE A 93 -9.00 2.47 -2.25
C ILE A 93 -8.76 1.34 -3.24
N ARG A 94 -9.60 1.21 -4.27
CA ARG A 94 -9.51 0.07 -5.19
C ARG A 94 -9.61 0.40 -6.67
N ASN A 95 -8.97 -0.40 -7.50
CA ASN A 95 -9.13 -0.33 -8.96
C ASN A 95 -8.91 1.08 -9.50
N ASN A 96 -7.94 1.83 -8.98
CA ASN A 96 -7.56 3.13 -9.52
C ASN A 96 -6.32 2.99 -10.41
N ARG A 97 -6.25 3.81 -11.46
CA ARG A 97 -5.06 4.00 -12.30
C ARG A 97 -4.40 5.32 -11.93
N ILE A 98 -3.22 5.28 -11.33
CA ILE A 98 -2.52 6.47 -10.83
C ILE A 98 -1.11 6.55 -11.43
N HIS A 99 -0.85 7.56 -12.26
CA HIS A 99 0.44 7.70 -12.95
C HIS A 99 0.90 9.15 -13.13
N ASN A 100 2.14 9.34 -13.57
CA ASN A 100 2.75 10.66 -13.82
C ASN A 100 2.48 11.66 -12.68
N SER A 101 2.72 11.21 -11.45
CA SER A 101 2.50 12.00 -10.23
C SER A 101 3.75 12.03 -9.37
N ALA A 102 3.88 13.04 -8.49
CA ALA A 102 5.00 13.07 -7.53
C ALA A 102 5.05 11.79 -6.68
N ARG A 103 3.94 11.47 -6.02
CA ARG A 103 3.66 10.18 -5.37
C ARG A 103 2.34 9.69 -5.92
N GLY A 104 2.14 8.39 -6.08
CA GLY A 104 0.85 7.86 -6.49
C GLY A 104 -0.19 8.01 -5.36
N LEU A 105 0.05 7.31 -4.26
CA LEU A 105 -0.78 7.27 -3.06
C LEU A 105 0.06 7.56 -1.82
N TRP A 106 -0.40 8.47 -0.97
CA TRP A 106 0.23 8.78 0.31
C TRP A 106 -0.80 8.72 1.43
N LEU A 107 -0.63 7.73 2.31
CA LEU A 107 -1.48 7.49 3.47
C LEU A 107 -0.69 7.86 4.72
N ASP A 108 -0.99 9.04 5.25
CA ASP A 108 -0.15 9.79 6.19
C ASP A 108 -0.88 9.95 7.53
N TRP A 109 -0.40 9.25 8.57
CA TRP A 109 -1.02 9.09 9.88
C TRP A 109 -2.35 8.33 9.87
N MET A 110 -2.56 7.55 10.93
CA MET A 110 -3.88 7.03 11.31
C MET A 110 -4.56 6.17 10.22
N THR A 111 -3.77 5.56 9.34
CA THR A 111 -4.23 4.56 8.38
C THR A 111 -4.49 3.26 9.13
N GLN A 112 -5.75 3.03 9.48
CA GLN A 112 -6.22 1.91 10.28
C GLN A 112 -7.51 1.36 9.69
N GLY A 113 -7.56 0.06 9.43
CA GLY A 113 -8.63 -0.62 8.69
C GLY A 113 -8.65 -0.34 7.18
N THR A 114 -7.78 0.55 6.68
CA THR A 114 -7.68 0.92 5.27
C THR A 114 -7.26 -0.27 4.41
N ARG A 115 -7.88 -0.40 3.23
CA ARG A 115 -7.53 -1.41 2.22
C ARG A 115 -7.23 -0.76 0.87
N VAL A 116 -6.05 -1.02 0.33
CA VAL A 116 -5.56 -0.59 -0.99
C VAL A 116 -5.53 -1.81 -1.91
N SER A 117 -6.54 -1.98 -2.77
CA SER A 117 -6.75 -3.25 -3.49
C SER A 117 -6.84 -3.08 -5.01
N GLY A 118 -6.10 -3.87 -5.80
CA GLY A 118 -6.30 -3.90 -7.26
C GLY A 118 -5.93 -2.60 -8.00
N ASN A 119 -5.08 -1.74 -7.42
CA ASN A 119 -4.70 -0.49 -8.06
C ASN A 119 -3.51 -0.70 -9.02
N LEU A 120 -3.47 0.11 -10.09
CA LEU A 120 -2.35 0.21 -11.03
C LEU A 120 -1.61 1.53 -10.82
N LEU A 121 -0.34 1.46 -10.45
CA LEU A 121 0.51 2.63 -10.22
C LEU A 121 1.84 2.48 -10.98
N TYR A 122 2.19 3.50 -11.76
CA TYR A 122 3.39 3.52 -12.60
C TYR A 122 3.78 4.96 -12.96
N ASP A 123 5.02 5.17 -13.43
CA ASP A 123 5.56 6.48 -13.81
C ASP A 123 5.37 7.58 -12.75
N ASN A 124 5.43 7.21 -11.47
CA ASN A 124 5.40 8.15 -10.35
C ASN A 124 6.84 8.50 -9.93
N ASP A 125 7.14 9.80 -9.81
CA ASP A 125 8.50 10.32 -9.65
C ASP A 125 9.19 9.79 -8.36
N ARG A 126 8.46 9.80 -7.25
CA ARG A 126 9.03 9.54 -5.92
C ARG A 126 8.67 8.16 -5.40
N VAL A 127 7.41 7.74 -5.48
CA VAL A 127 6.92 6.44 -5.00
C VAL A 127 5.48 6.16 -5.47
N ASP A 128 5.16 4.91 -5.77
CA ASP A 128 3.76 4.51 -6.02
C ASP A 128 2.91 4.60 -4.76
N VAL A 129 3.26 3.86 -3.69
CA VAL A 129 2.51 3.90 -2.42
C VAL A 129 3.42 4.26 -1.24
N TYR A 130 3.00 5.24 -0.44
CA TYR A 130 3.68 5.66 0.77
C TYR A 130 2.77 5.57 1.99
N PHE A 131 3.10 4.66 2.92
CA PHE A 131 2.49 4.62 4.24
C PHE A 131 3.40 5.34 5.24
N GLU A 132 2.96 6.48 5.75
CA GLU A 132 3.73 7.29 6.69
C GLU A 132 3.08 7.35 8.08
N VAL A 133 3.87 6.96 9.09
CA VAL A 133 3.57 6.98 10.54
C VAL A 133 2.22 6.39 10.95
N ASN A 134 1.92 5.22 10.38
CA ASN A 134 0.73 4.43 10.68
C ASN A 134 1.07 3.21 11.56
N HIS A 135 0.09 2.78 12.37
CA HIS A 135 0.20 1.63 13.28
C HIS A 135 -0.57 0.38 12.83
N GLY A 136 -1.30 0.49 11.73
CA GLY A 136 -2.16 -0.58 11.21
C GLY A 136 -3.41 -0.83 12.05
N PRO A 137 -4.08 -1.98 11.83
CA PRO A 137 -3.89 -2.84 10.66
C PRO A 137 -4.27 -2.10 9.38
N PHE A 138 -3.47 -2.19 8.33
CA PHE A 138 -3.86 -1.75 6.97
C PHE A 138 -3.41 -2.80 5.95
N VAL A 139 -4.13 -2.90 4.84
CA VAL A 139 -3.91 -3.93 3.82
C VAL A 139 -3.62 -3.28 2.48
N ALA A 140 -2.62 -3.79 1.76
CA ALA A 140 -2.40 -3.53 0.35
C ALA A 140 -2.36 -4.87 -0.40
N ASP A 141 -3.38 -5.14 -1.20
CA ASP A 141 -3.52 -6.43 -1.89
C ASP A 141 -3.75 -6.32 -3.39
N ASN A 142 -3.21 -7.27 -4.16
CA ASN A 142 -3.43 -7.37 -5.61
C ASN A 142 -3.07 -6.08 -6.38
N ASN A 143 -2.13 -5.25 -5.93
CA ASN A 143 -1.74 -4.04 -6.66
C ASN A 143 -0.61 -4.32 -7.66
N VAL A 144 -0.54 -3.52 -8.72
CA VAL A 144 0.54 -3.49 -9.71
C VAL A 144 1.30 -2.17 -9.54
N LEU A 145 2.55 -2.25 -9.06
CA LEU A 145 3.37 -1.10 -8.64
C LEU A 145 4.69 -1.10 -9.40
N LEU A 146 4.83 -0.23 -10.41
CA LEU A 146 5.89 -0.32 -11.42
C LEU A 146 6.83 0.89 -11.47
N SER A 147 6.66 1.87 -10.59
CA SER A 147 7.60 2.99 -10.49
C SER A 147 8.92 2.57 -9.82
N PRO A 148 10.03 3.32 -9.98
CA PRO A 148 11.32 2.95 -9.40
C PRO A 148 11.29 2.69 -7.88
N ASN A 149 10.43 3.41 -7.15
CA ASN A 149 10.06 3.10 -5.78
C ASN A 149 8.61 2.64 -5.78
N ALA A 150 8.37 1.36 -5.55
CA ALA A 150 7.02 0.81 -5.54
C ALA A 150 6.34 1.04 -4.18
N LEU A 151 7.10 0.90 -3.10
CA LEU A 151 6.55 1.04 -1.75
C LEU A 151 7.57 1.68 -0.81
N ILE A 152 7.12 2.70 -0.09
CA ILE A 152 7.81 3.18 1.11
C ILE A 152 6.90 2.94 2.31
N THR A 153 7.43 2.30 3.34
CA THR A 153 6.80 2.16 4.65
C THR A 153 7.62 2.91 5.68
N ARG A 154 7.08 4.03 6.15
CA ARG A 154 7.50 4.63 7.43
C ARG A 154 6.45 4.33 8.49
N SER A 155 6.01 3.08 8.54
CA SER A 155 4.85 2.61 9.29
C SER A 155 5.13 1.21 9.84
N GLN A 156 4.15 0.66 10.56
CA GLN A 156 4.15 -0.70 11.09
C GLN A 156 2.72 -1.25 11.08
N GLY A 157 2.55 -2.57 11.23
CA GLY A 157 1.23 -3.19 11.28
C GLY A 157 0.57 -3.36 9.90
N GLY A 158 1.34 -3.33 8.81
CA GLY A 158 0.84 -3.48 7.45
C GLY A 158 0.74 -4.93 6.98
N ALA A 159 -0.12 -5.19 6.01
CA ALA A 159 -0.15 -6.45 5.26
C ALA A 159 -0.14 -6.22 3.76
N PHE A 160 0.85 -6.80 3.07
CA PHE A 160 1.10 -6.68 1.65
C PHE A 160 0.94 -8.05 1.00
N ILE A 161 -0.12 -8.24 0.23
CA ILE A 161 -0.58 -9.57 -0.18
C ILE A 161 -0.80 -9.62 -1.69
N HIS A 162 -0.21 -10.59 -2.39
CA HIS A 162 -0.46 -10.77 -3.82
C HIS A 162 -0.15 -9.52 -4.70
N ASN A 163 0.78 -8.66 -4.31
CA ASN A 163 1.16 -7.51 -5.14
C ASN A 163 2.27 -7.86 -6.14
N LEU A 164 2.38 -7.06 -7.21
CA LEU A 164 3.53 -7.04 -8.12
C LEU A 164 4.33 -5.77 -7.87
N PHE A 165 5.57 -5.92 -7.39
CA PHE A 165 6.52 -4.84 -7.16
C PHE A 165 7.60 -4.85 -8.26
N GLY A 166 7.51 -3.91 -9.19
CA GLY A 166 8.53 -3.63 -10.22
C GLY A 166 9.61 -2.65 -9.76
N GLY A 167 9.52 -2.14 -8.54
CA GLY A 167 10.46 -1.18 -7.96
C GLY A 167 10.87 -1.52 -6.53
N MET A 168 11.64 -0.63 -5.92
CA MET A 168 12.18 -0.82 -4.57
C MET A 168 11.06 -0.82 -3.51
N VAL A 169 11.23 -1.67 -2.50
CA VAL A 169 10.42 -1.67 -1.27
C VAL A 169 11.31 -1.22 -0.12
N ILE A 170 10.94 -0.11 0.51
CA ILE A 170 11.80 0.60 1.46
C ILE A 170 11.05 0.72 2.78
N THR A 171 11.64 0.20 3.86
CA THR A 171 11.13 0.39 5.23
C THR A 171 12.00 1.35 6.03
N ARG A 172 11.38 2.19 6.86
CA ARG A 172 12.05 3.17 7.74
C ARG A 172 11.31 3.30 9.07
N PRO A 173 11.98 3.14 10.22
CA PRO A 173 11.35 3.50 11.50
C PRO A 173 11.21 5.03 11.65
N ASP A 174 10.40 5.43 12.63
CA ASP A 174 10.29 6.82 13.08
C ASP A 174 10.09 6.84 14.59
N HIS A 175 11.15 7.17 15.33
CA HIS A 175 11.14 7.21 16.79
C HIS A 175 10.82 8.57 17.37
N ASN A 176 10.58 9.59 16.52
CA ASN A 176 10.46 10.97 16.95
C ASN A 176 9.01 11.47 16.94
N ARG A 177 8.14 10.89 16.11
CA ARG A 177 6.73 11.30 16.00
C ARG A 177 5.80 10.32 16.71
N PHE A 178 5.05 10.83 17.69
CA PHE A 178 3.95 10.10 18.32
C PHE A 178 2.68 10.34 17.50
N THR A 179 2.14 9.28 16.90
CA THR A 179 0.93 9.37 16.07
C THR A 179 -0.20 8.54 16.66
N PRO A 180 -1.46 8.96 16.50
CA PRO A 180 -2.61 8.28 17.09
C PRO A 180 -2.94 6.94 16.41
N TYR A 181 -3.56 6.05 17.18
CA TYR A 181 -4.29 4.87 16.70
C TYR A 181 -5.65 4.79 17.40
N PHE A 182 -6.59 4.05 16.81
CA PHE A 182 -7.99 4.05 17.22
C PHE A 182 -8.45 2.70 17.78
N LEU A 183 -9.64 2.68 18.37
CA LEU A 183 -10.42 1.44 18.48
C LEU A 183 -10.79 0.94 17.08
N ALA A 184 -10.97 -0.37 16.92
CA ALA A 184 -11.31 -0.97 15.63
C ALA A 184 -12.61 -0.37 15.07
N HIS A 185 -12.62 -0.03 13.78
CA HIS A 185 -13.76 0.53 13.05
C HIS A 185 -14.39 1.80 13.64
N SER A 186 -13.58 2.59 14.36
CA SER A 186 -14.00 3.81 15.04
C SER A 186 -12.98 4.94 14.84
N THR A 187 -13.42 6.18 15.07
CA THR A 187 -12.56 7.37 15.23
C THR A 187 -12.13 7.59 16.68
N ASP A 188 -12.57 6.74 17.62
CA ASP A 188 -12.21 6.83 19.03
C ASP A 188 -10.74 6.52 19.23
N VAL A 189 -9.97 7.50 19.72
CA VAL A 189 -8.53 7.37 19.94
C VAL A 189 -8.26 6.40 21.09
N ALA A 190 -7.54 5.32 20.79
CA ALA A 190 -7.11 4.34 21.78
C ALA A 190 -5.75 4.70 22.40
N GLY A 191 -4.89 5.41 21.67
CA GLY A 191 -3.62 5.91 22.17
C GLY A 191 -2.76 6.53 21.09
N LEU A 192 -1.52 6.88 21.47
CA LEU A 192 -0.48 7.36 20.57
C LEU A 192 0.76 6.48 20.72
N SER A 193 1.51 6.29 19.63
CA SER A 193 2.77 5.55 19.65
C SER A 193 3.73 6.08 18.59
N ILE A 194 5.01 5.71 18.71
CA ILE A 194 6.03 5.88 17.67
C ILE A 194 6.06 4.67 16.72
N ILE A 195 6.78 4.82 15.61
CA ILE A 195 7.03 3.73 14.65
C ILE A 195 8.34 3.02 15.01
N LEU A 196 8.22 1.86 15.63
CA LEU A 196 9.35 1.03 16.04
C LEU A 196 10.06 0.40 14.83
N GLY A 197 9.30 0.08 13.78
CA GLY A 197 9.73 -0.62 12.57
C GLY A 197 9.49 -2.12 12.66
N GLY A 198 8.90 -2.71 11.61
CA GLY A 198 8.48 -4.12 11.53
C GLY A 198 6.98 -4.30 11.81
N ASP A 199 6.57 -5.48 12.32
CA ASP A 199 5.15 -5.88 12.45
C ASP A 199 4.42 -5.86 11.11
N ASP A 200 5.15 -6.12 10.02
CA ASP A 200 4.59 -6.17 8.68
C ASP A 200 4.43 -7.62 8.20
N ARG A 201 3.45 -7.80 7.31
CA ARG A 201 3.13 -9.07 6.67
C ARG A 201 3.37 -8.99 5.18
N TYR A 202 4.12 -9.91 4.60
CA TYR A 202 4.32 -10.02 3.15
C TYR A 202 4.02 -11.43 2.68
N PHE A 203 2.88 -11.60 2.00
CA PHE A 203 2.45 -12.91 1.54
C PHE A 203 2.23 -12.92 0.04
N ASN A 204 2.79 -13.94 -0.61
CA ASN A 204 2.48 -14.26 -2.00
C ASN A 204 2.73 -13.11 -3.00
N ASN A 205 3.67 -12.20 -2.74
CA ASN A 205 3.99 -11.10 -3.65
C ASN A 205 4.99 -11.54 -4.74
N ILE A 206 5.10 -10.78 -5.81
CA ILE A 206 6.17 -10.87 -6.80
C ILE A 206 7.04 -9.62 -6.71
N PHE A 207 8.35 -9.80 -6.53
CA PHE A 207 9.36 -8.75 -6.57
C PHE A 207 10.24 -8.92 -7.80
N ILE A 208 10.41 -7.85 -8.57
CA ILE A 208 11.31 -7.83 -9.72
C ILE A 208 12.49 -6.91 -9.39
N GLY A 209 13.68 -7.49 -9.37
CA GLY A 209 14.91 -6.75 -9.09
C GLY A 209 15.55 -6.14 -10.34
N LYS A 210 16.76 -5.61 -10.16
CA LYS A 210 17.61 -5.09 -11.23
C LYS A 210 19.03 -5.67 -11.16
N ASN A 211 19.18 -6.86 -10.59
CA ASN A 211 20.46 -7.46 -10.23
C ASN A 211 21.29 -6.57 -9.29
N ASP A 212 20.62 -5.99 -8.28
CA ASP A 212 21.21 -5.19 -7.21
C ASP A 212 20.69 -5.64 -5.84
N ASP A 213 21.18 -5.03 -4.76
CA ASP A 213 20.82 -5.33 -3.38
C ASP A 213 19.67 -4.46 -2.83
N LYS A 214 18.98 -3.70 -3.69
CA LYS A 214 17.99 -2.69 -3.30
C LYS A 214 16.54 -3.12 -3.49
N HIS A 215 16.32 -4.23 -4.18
CA HIS A 215 14.97 -4.76 -4.46
C HIS A 215 14.68 -6.00 -3.62
N GLY A 216 13.43 -6.16 -3.20
CA GLY A 216 13.00 -7.22 -2.30
C GLY A 216 12.85 -6.72 -0.86
N LEU A 217 13.07 -7.60 0.11
CA LEU A 217 12.65 -7.41 1.51
C LEU A 217 13.80 -7.41 2.52
N THR A 218 15.07 -7.37 2.10
CA THR A 218 16.24 -7.33 3.02
C THR A 218 16.22 -6.16 4.00
N GLY A 219 15.57 -5.04 3.64
CA GLY A 219 15.33 -3.92 4.55
C GLY A 219 14.60 -4.28 5.85
N TYR A 220 13.89 -5.43 5.85
CA TYR A 220 13.14 -5.93 7.00
C TYR A 220 13.93 -6.85 7.94
N ASP A 221 15.17 -7.22 7.60
CA ASP A 221 15.93 -8.21 8.38
C ASP A 221 16.21 -7.75 9.81
N ASN A 222 16.47 -6.45 9.98
CA ASN A 222 16.89 -5.84 11.24
C ASN A 222 15.80 -4.97 11.89
N THR A 223 14.53 -5.15 11.51
CA THR A 223 13.45 -4.38 12.15
C THR A 223 13.26 -4.80 13.61
N ARG A 224 12.82 -3.85 14.44
CA ARG A 224 12.64 -4.08 15.88
C ARG A 224 11.50 -5.04 16.19
N LEU A 225 10.41 -4.94 15.44
CA LEU A 225 9.26 -5.83 15.57
C LEU A 225 9.36 -6.99 14.57
N PRO A 226 8.87 -8.19 14.93
CA PRO A 226 8.92 -9.34 14.05
C PRO A 226 8.05 -9.11 12.81
N ASN A 227 8.46 -9.68 11.68
CA ASN A 227 7.67 -9.69 10.45
C ASN A 227 7.18 -11.11 10.14
N HIS A 228 6.12 -11.19 9.35
CA HIS A 228 5.54 -12.45 8.92
C HIS A 228 5.53 -12.50 7.40
N MET A 229 6.40 -13.32 6.82
CA MET A 229 6.57 -13.34 5.38
C MET A 229 6.56 -14.78 4.88
N GLU A 230 5.79 -15.04 3.82
CA GLU A 230 5.75 -16.37 3.22
C GLU A 230 5.35 -16.35 1.74
N GLY A 231 5.93 -17.25 0.97
CA GLY A 231 5.46 -17.57 -0.39
C GLY A 231 5.68 -16.47 -1.42
N ASN A 232 6.56 -15.51 -1.14
CA ASN A 232 6.90 -14.46 -2.11
C ASN A 232 7.87 -14.98 -3.17
N VAL A 233 7.75 -14.42 -4.37
CA VAL A 233 8.60 -14.71 -5.53
C VAL A 233 9.57 -13.56 -5.77
N TYR A 234 10.82 -13.89 -6.05
CA TYR A 234 11.92 -12.96 -6.26
C TYR A 234 12.59 -13.22 -7.60
N TYR A 235 12.41 -12.30 -8.54
CA TYR A 235 13.00 -12.33 -9.87
C TYR A 235 14.15 -11.35 -10.02
N ARG A 236 15.03 -11.58 -10.99
CA ARG A 236 16.06 -10.64 -11.44
C ARG A 236 16.90 -10.04 -10.30
N GLY A 237 17.40 -10.93 -9.44
CA GLY A 237 18.23 -10.58 -8.30
C GLY A 237 17.53 -9.85 -7.14
N ALA A 238 16.20 -9.74 -7.11
CA ALA A 238 15.51 -9.29 -5.90
C ALA A 238 15.81 -10.25 -4.73
N LEU A 239 15.95 -9.71 -3.52
CA LEU A 239 16.42 -10.47 -2.36
C LEU A 239 15.31 -10.68 -1.32
N PRO A 240 15.12 -11.92 -0.83
CA PRO A 240 14.20 -12.18 0.27
C PRO A 240 14.72 -11.63 1.60
N SER A 241 13.80 -11.36 2.51
CA SER A 241 14.17 -11.19 3.92
C SER A 241 14.52 -12.54 4.55
N ILE A 242 15.36 -12.54 5.59
CA ILE A 242 15.59 -13.70 6.45
C ILE A 242 14.30 -14.21 7.15
N HIS A 243 13.26 -13.37 7.20
CA HIS A 243 11.97 -13.69 7.79
C HIS A 243 10.99 -14.36 6.80
N ASP A 244 11.34 -14.44 5.50
CA ASP A 244 10.50 -15.01 4.45
C ASP A 244 10.62 -16.53 4.36
N LYS A 245 9.62 -17.20 4.91
CA LYS A 245 9.50 -18.65 4.88
C LYS A 245 9.00 -19.09 3.50
N HIS A 246 9.58 -20.16 2.95
CA HIS A 246 9.15 -20.68 1.65
C HIS A 246 9.29 -19.67 0.48
N SER A 247 10.25 -18.75 0.56
CA SER A 247 10.57 -17.82 -0.55
C SER A 247 10.94 -18.59 -1.83
N LEU A 248 10.56 -18.00 -2.97
CA LEU A 248 10.72 -18.58 -4.31
C LEU A 248 11.68 -17.71 -5.11
N ILE A 249 12.94 -18.12 -5.21
CA ILE A 249 14.01 -17.27 -5.76
C ILE A 249 14.35 -17.74 -7.18
N CYS A 250 14.32 -16.81 -8.13
CA CYS A 250 14.67 -17.01 -9.53
C CYS A 250 15.53 -15.85 -10.01
N SER A 251 16.72 -15.71 -9.41
CA SER A 251 17.61 -14.56 -9.59
C SER A 251 18.01 -14.30 -11.04
N GLU A 252 18.16 -15.36 -11.84
CA GLU A 252 18.61 -15.27 -13.24
C GLU A 252 17.47 -14.99 -14.24
N HIS A 253 16.21 -15.15 -13.82
CA HIS A 253 15.06 -14.91 -14.69
C HIS A 253 14.70 -13.42 -14.68
N ASP A 254 14.82 -12.76 -15.84
CA ASP A 254 14.25 -11.44 -16.09
C ASP A 254 12.83 -11.61 -16.66
N PRO A 255 11.78 -11.16 -15.95
CA PRO A 255 10.40 -11.26 -16.44
C PRO A 255 10.10 -10.42 -17.68
N ASP A 256 11.04 -9.60 -18.17
CA ASP A 256 10.86 -8.69 -19.32
C ASP A 256 9.54 -7.91 -19.21
N ILE A 257 9.34 -7.28 -18.05
CA ILE A 257 8.11 -6.57 -17.75
C ILE A 257 7.98 -5.34 -18.65
N VAL A 258 6.87 -5.27 -19.39
CA VAL A 258 6.55 -4.19 -20.32
C VAL A 258 5.15 -3.70 -20.04
N LEU A 259 5.02 -2.40 -19.77
CA LEU A 259 3.74 -1.71 -19.67
C LEU A 259 3.55 -0.85 -20.93
N GLN A 260 2.47 -1.08 -21.66
CA GLN A 260 2.07 -0.29 -22.82
C GLN A 260 0.83 0.51 -22.46
N ASP A 261 0.85 1.81 -22.72
CA ASP A 261 -0.24 2.72 -22.43
C ASP A 261 -0.54 3.55 -23.69
N ASP A 262 -1.71 3.33 -24.30
CA ASP A 262 -2.19 4.10 -25.45
C ASP A 262 -3.13 5.26 -25.06
N GLY A 263 -3.25 5.52 -23.75
CA GLY A 263 -4.18 6.45 -23.13
C GLY A 263 -5.51 5.79 -22.75
N LYS A 264 -6.09 4.98 -23.65
CA LYS A 264 -7.37 4.29 -23.43
C LYS A 264 -7.18 2.96 -22.73
N HIS A 265 -6.20 2.20 -23.18
CA HIS A 265 -5.88 0.87 -22.69
C HIS A 265 -4.50 0.88 -22.06
N VAL A 266 -4.37 0.13 -20.96
CA VAL A 266 -3.07 -0.20 -20.39
C VAL A 266 -2.87 -1.71 -20.42
N ILE A 267 -1.82 -2.15 -21.11
CA ILE A 267 -1.50 -3.56 -21.28
C ILE A 267 -0.19 -3.86 -20.56
N LEU A 268 -0.23 -4.81 -19.63
CA LEU A 268 0.94 -5.35 -18.96
C LEU A 268 1.34 -6.68 -19.60
N GLN A 269 2.61 -6.81 -19.94
CA GLN A 269 3.21 -8.03 -20.44
C GLN A 269 4.43 -8.43 -19.63
N PHE A 270 4.57 -9.71 -19.35
CA PHE A 270 5.75 -10.28 -18.69
C PHE A 270 5.81 -11.79 -18.92
N THR A 271 6.94 -12.40 -18.61
CA THR A 271 7.15 -13.84 -18.54
C THR A 271 7.24 -14.31 -17.10
N CYS A 272 6.83 -15.55 -16.87
CA CYS A 272 7.03 -16.22 -15.60
C CYS A 272 8.04 -17.35 -15.76
N GLU A 273 8.78 -17.62 -14.70
CA GLU A 273 9.67 -18.77 -14.66
C GLU A 273 8.85 -20.09 -14.66
N PRO A 274 9.07 -21.01 -15.63
CA PRO A 274 8.17 -22.14 -15.88
C PRO A 274 7.88 -23.03 -14.67
N HIS A 275 8.87 -23.23 -13.79
CA HIS A 275 8.72 -24.08 -12.61
C HIS A 275 7.93 -23.41 -11.47
N LEU A 276 7.72 -22.09 -11.51
CA LEU A 276 6.93 -21.35 -10.53
C LEU A 276 5.46 -21.19 -10.93
N VAL A 277 5.15 -21.25 -12.23
CA VAL A 277 3.78 -21.11 -12.78
C VAL A 277 2.77 -22.09 -12.15
N ASN A 278 3.22 -23.28 -11.75
CA ASN A 278 2.38 -24.31 -11.14
C ASN A 278 2.54 -24.40 -9.62
N LYS A 279 3.34 -23.53 -9.00
CA LYS A 279 3.60 -23.58 -7.57
C LYS A 279 2.47 -22.90 -6.81
N ALA A 280 1.68 -23.68 -6.08
CA ALA A 280 0.64 -23.18 -5.23
C ALA A 280 1.23 -22.43 -4.02
N VAL A 281 0.62 -21.30 -3.67
CA VAL A 281 0.90 -20.55 -2.45
C VAL A 281 -0.32 -20.54 -1.54
N ARG A 282 -0.10 -20.38 -0.24
CA ARG A 282 -1.18 -20.50 0.76
C ARG A 282 -2.23 -19.40 0.59
N SER A 283 -3.51 -19.73 0.74
CA SER A 283 -4.58 -18.72 0.85
C SER A 283 -4.41 -17.87 2.10
N VAL A 284 -4.57 -16.56 1.97
CA VAL A 284 -4.34 -15.60 3.06
C VAL A 284 -5.68 -15.12 3.63
N THR A 285 -5.81 -15.23 4.96
CA THR A 285 -7.00 -14.80 5.72
C THR A 285 -6.62 -13.87 6.86
N GLY A 286 -7.59 -13.11 7.38
CA GLY A 286 -7.43 -12.25 8.55
C GLY A 286 -6.86 -13.00 9.76
N ASP A 287 -7.35 -14.21 10.02
CA ASP A 287 -6.86 -15.08 11.10
C ASP A 287 -5.38 -15.44 10.93
N MET A 288 -4.95 -15.69 9.69
CA MET A 288 -3.54 -15.96 9.38
C MET A 288 -2.66 -14.73 9.62
N LEU A 289 -3.18 -13.52 9.37
CA LEU A 289 -2.48 -12.26 9.61
C LEU A 289 -2.43 -11.92 11.12
N GLY A 290 -3.40 -12.38 11.92
CA GLY A 290 -3.47 -12.10 13.36
C GLY A 290 -3.81 -10.63 13.63
N ASN A 291 -3.09 -10.00 14.56
CA ASN A 291 -3.36 -8.61 14.97
C ASN A 291 -2.16 -7.70 14.72
N ALA A 292 -2.42 -6.47 14.30
CA ALA A 292 -1.41 -5.41 14.36
C ALA A 292 -1.09 -5.11 15.84
N ARG A 293 0.20 -5.05 16.16
CA ARG A 293 0.72 -5.13 17.53
C ARG A 293 0.35 -3.93 18.39
N ILE A 294 0.46 -2.73 17.84
CA ILE A 294 0.18 -1.47 18.56
C ILE A 294 -1.31 -1.28 18.82
N PRO A 295 -2.19 -1.28 17.81
CA PRO A 295 -3.64 -1.10 18.04
C PRO A 295 -4.29 -2.33 18.68
N LYS A 296 -3.60 -3.48 18.68
CA LYS A 296 -4.14 -4.80 19.09
C LYS A 296 -5.38 -5.22 18.29
N ALA A 297 -5.57 -4.64 17.11
CA ALA A 297 -6.74 -4.86 16.26
C ALA A 297 -6.46 -5.95 15.21
N PRO A 298 -7.45 -6.81 14.89
CA PRO A 298 -7.32 -7.86 13.88
C PRO A 298 -7.44 -7.32 12.46
N PHE A 299 -6.97 -8.08 11.47
CA PHE A 299 -7.22 -7.82 10.05
C PHE A 299 -8.59 -8.36 9.64
N VAL A 300 -9.61 -7.49 9.66
CA VAL A 300 -11.01 -7.82 9.33
C VAL A 300 -11.59 -6.78 8.36
N ASN A 301 -12.73 -7.11 7.73
CA ASN A 301 -13.48 -6.16 6.93
C ASN A 301 -14.13 -5.07 7.82
N PRO A 302 -14.54 -3.91 7.27
CA PRO A 302 -15.16 -2.82 8.05
C PRO A 302 -16.46 -3.18 8.79
N ASP A 303 -17.10 -4.28 8.42
CA ASP A 303 -18.28 -4.86 9.10
C ASP A 303 -17.92 -5.86 10.21
N GLY A 304 -16.62 -6.10 10.44
CA GLY A 304 -16.09 -7.06 11.40
C GLY A 304 -16.00 -8.50 10.89
N CYS A 305 -16.44 -8.79 9.66
CA CYS A 305 -16.33 -10.13 9.10
C CYS A 305 -14.87 -10.46 8.74
N SER A 306 -14.55 -11.76 8.72
CA SER A 306 -13.22 -12.26 8.39
C SER A 306 -12.75 -11.73 7.03
N LEU A 307 -11.53 -11.19 7.00
CA LEU A 307 -10.86 -10.85 5.75
C LEU A 307 -10.40 -12.12 5.04
N ILE A 308 -10.71 -12.25 3.76
CA ILE A 308 -10.22 -13.34 2.90
C ILE A 308 -9.73 -12.70 1.61
N ILE A 309 -8.51 -13.06 1.18
CA ILE A 309 -7.96 -12.63 -0.12
C ILE A 309 -8.16 -13.77 -1.13
N ASP A 310 -9.41 -13.95 -1.55
CA ASP A 310 -9.87 -15.00 -2.45
C ASP A 310 -10.06 -14.51 -3.89
N LYS A 311 -9.77 -13.24 -4.19
CA LYS A 311 -9.87 -12.69 -5.55
C LYS A 311 -8.56 -12.11 -6.03
N ASP A 312 -8.33 -12.23 -7.34
CA ASP A 312 -7.20 -11.61 -8.04
C ASP A 312 -7.53 -10.17 -8.49
N TYR A 313 -6.60 -9.53 -9.21
CA TYR A 313 -6.73 -8.16 -9.75
C TYR A 313 -8.02 -7.94 -10.55
N PHE A 314 -8.48 -8.95 -11.28
CA PHE A 314 -9.68 -8.87 -12.14
C PHE A 314 -10.95 -9.33 -11.44
N GLY A 315 -10.84 -9.74 -10.17
CA GLY A 315 -11.95 -10.31 -9.41
C GLY A 315 -12.18 -11.80 -9.65
N ASN A 316 -11.25 -12.51 -10.30
CA ASN A 316 -11.33 -13.96 -10.47
C ASN A 316 -11.06 -14.67 -9.15
N GLU A 317 -11.79 -15.75 -8.89
CA GLU A 317 -11.65 -16.57 -7.68
C GLU A 317 -10.29 -17.28 -7.60
N ARG A 318 -9.71 -17.31 -6.40
CA ARG A 318 -8.48 -18.03 -6.04
C ARG A 318 -8.86 -19.34 -5.37
N THR A 319 -8.54 -20.47 -6.00
CA THR A 319 -8.71 -21.79 -5.38
C THR A 319 -7.47 -22.19 -4.58
N PRO A 320 -7.58 -22.99 -3.51
CA PRO A 320 -6.42 -23.41 -2.72
C PRO A 320 -5.31 -24.08 -3.54
N ASP A 321 -5.66 -25.00 -4.44
CA ASP A 321 -4.69 -25.72 -5.29
C ASP A 321 -4.18 -24.85 -6.46
N GLY A 322 -4.97 -23.84 -6.83
CA GLY A 322 -4.70 -22.94 -7.94
C GLY A 322 -4.06 -21.62 -7.53
N ASN A 323 -3.89 -21.31 -6.24
CA ASN A 323 -3.48 -19.97 -5.81
C ASN A 323 -2.02 -19.69 -6.19
N ARG A 324 -1.77 -18.60 -6.91
CA ARG A 324 -0.46 -18.17 -7.39
C ARG A 324 -0.04 -16.85 -6.76
N ALA A 325 1.27 -16.70 -6.57
CA ALA A 325 1.85 -15.45 -6.13
C ALA A 325 1.62 -14.34 -7.16
N GLY A 326 1.54 -13.11 -6.67
CA GLY A 326 1.25 -11.92 -7.46
C GLY A 326 -0.24 -11.68 -7.65
N PRO A 327 -0.57 -10.59 -8.37
CA PRO A 327 -1.94 -10.06 -8.44
C PRO A 327 -2.82 -10.82 -9.41
N PHE A 328 -2.28 -11.76 -10.20
CA PHE A 328 -3.01 -12.47 -11.25
C PHE A 328 -3.02 -13.98 -10.99
N GLN A 329 -4.14 -14.64 -11.25
CA GLN A 329 -4.23 -16.09 -11.17
C GLN A 329 -3.86 -16.83 -12.45
N ASP A 330 -4.22 -16.27 -13.60
CA ASP A 330 -4.00 -16.91 -14.91
C ASP A 330 -2.57 -16.67 -15.42
N VAL A 331 -1.58 -17.12 -14.64
CA VAL A 331 -0.16 -17.07 -15.02
C VAL A 331 0.24 -18.32 -15.79
N ARG A 332 1.12 -18.15 -16.79
CA ARG A 332 1.62 -19.22 -17.67
C ARG A 332 3.10 -19.03 -18.02
N SER A 333 3.75 -20.08 -18.47
CA SER A 333 5.19 -20.06 -18.80
C SER A 333 5.51 -19.24 -20.07
N ALA A 334 4.52 -19.06 -20.96
CA ALA A 334 4.66 -18.20 -22.13
C ALA A 334 4.49 -16.72 -21.75
N ARG A 335 4.93 -15.80 -22.61
CA ARG A 335 4.67 -14.36 -22.44
C ARG A 335 3.16 -14.13 -22.26
N ILE A 336 2.82 -13.43 -21.19
CA ILE A 336 1.44 -13.15 -20.80
C ILE A 336 1.13 -11.70 -21.18
N SER A 337 -0.15 -11.41 -21.43
CA SER A 337 -0.64 -10.08 -21.74
C SER A 337 -1.94 -9.87 -20.98
N PHE A 338 -1.96 -8.86 -20.12
CA PHE A 338 -3.11 -8.49 -19.30
C PHE A 338 -3.56 -7.07 -19.66
N LEU A 339 -4.84 -6.90 -19.97
CA LEU A 339 -5.46 -5.57 -20.10
C LEU A 339 -5.85 -5.08 -18.72
N LEU A 340 -5.11 -4.10 -18.18
CA LEU A 340 -5.27 -3.61 -16.80
C LEU A 340 -6.22 -2.42 -16.67
N TRP A 341 -6.37 -1.61 -17.72
CA TRP A 341 -7.24 -0.45 -17.75
C TRP A 341 -7.81 -0.24 -19.15
#